data_AF-A0A0E3LCN6-F1
#
_entry.id   AF-A0A0E3LCN6-F1
#
_cell.length_a   1.000
_cell.length_b   1.000
_cell.length_c   1.000
_cell.angle_alpha   90.00
_cell.angle_beta   90.00
_cell.angle_gamma   90.00
#
_symmetry.space_group_name_H-M   'P 1'
#
loop_
_entity.id
_entity.type
_entity.pdbx_description
1 polymer ?
#
loop_
_entity_poly.entity_id
_entity_poly.type
_entity_poly.pdbx_seq_one_letter_code
_entity_poly.pdbx_strand_id
1 'polypeptide(L)'
;MNQYSRIVLMANESHIFEWTVIPTDKWAGGSMPINFHYSIIEKGNPEPVVNSEFTVAYCTISNEYYEGEIPTSEEQPVSETEPSSTSASAPAFTLVAAISALVLVFFRFSRH
;
A
#
# COMPACT_ATOMS: atom_id res chain seq x y z
N MET A 1 -1.95 25.18 17.47
CA MET A 1 -0.67 24.96 18.16
C MET A 1 0.03 23.86 17.41
N ASN A 2 1.06 24.18 16.63
CA ASN A 2 1.74 23.19 15.79
C ASN A 2 2.53 22.26 16.71
N GLN A 3 2.09 21.01 16.83
CA GLN A 3 2.84 19.99 17.57
C GLN A 3 3.94 19.49 16.64
N TYR A 4 5.19 19.70 17.06
CA TYR A 4 6.36 19.12 16.40
C TYR A 4 6.96 18.10 17.34
N SER A 5 7.08 16.86 16.90
CA SER A 5 7.90 15.86 17.60
C SER A 5 9.37 16.24 17.42
N ARG A 6 10.10 16.42 18.52
CA ARG A 6 11.54 16.71 18.48
C ARG A 6 12.32 15.61 19.19
N ILE A 7 13.23 14.99 18.47
CA ILE A 7 14.19 14.00 18.97
C ILE A 7 15.61 14.49 18.66
N VAL A 8 16.58 14.11 19.48
CA VAL A 8 18.01 14.28 19.17
C VAL A 8 18.53 12.91 18.76
N LEU A 9 18.90 12.77 17.49
CA LEU A 9 19.44 11.51 16.95
C LEU A 9 20.93 11.40 17.27
N MET A 10 21.36 10.21 17.70
CA MET A 10 22.79 9.90 17.83
C MET A 10 23.40 9.53 16.48
N ALA A 11 24.73 9.56 16.41
CA ALA A 11 25.44 9.17 15.20
C ALA A 11 25.14 7.71 14.84
N ASN A 12 24.83 7.46 13.56
CA ASN A 12 24.45 6.15 13.01
C ASN A 12 23.19 5.52 13.62
N GLU A 13 22.34 6.32 14.28
CA GLU A 13 21.04 5.87 14.77
C GLU A 13 19.98 5.93 13.66
N SER A 14 19.02 5.01 13.71
CA SER A 14 17.79 5.09 12.93
C SER A 14 16.61 5.28 13.88
N HIS A 15 15.68 6.17 13.51
CA HIS A 15 14.49 6.43 14.31
C HIS A 15 13.24 6.36 13.43
N ILE A 16 12.17 5.79 13.97
CA ILE A 16 10.87 5.71 13.33
C ILE A 16 9.93 6.63 14.07
N PHE A 17 9.28 7.52 13.35
CA PHE A 17 8.20 8.33 13.88
C PHE A 17 6.86 7.71 13.51
N GLU A 18 5.96 7.63 14.49
CA GLU A 18 4.61 7.09 14.33
C GLU A 18 3.59 8.13 14.79
N TRP A 19 2.51 8.28 14.02
CA TRP A 19 1.41 9.18 14.31
C TRP A 19 0.08 8.50 14.04
N THR A 20 -0.89 8.74 14.91
CA THR A 20 -2.30 8.40 14.68
C THR A 20 -3.04 9.67 14.27
N VAL A 21 -3.62 9.68 13.07
CA VAL A 21 -4.40 10.81 12.57
C VAL A 21 -5.88 10.49 12.73
N ILE A 22 -6.59 11.31 13.49
CA ILE A 22 -8.04 11.18 13.68
C ILE A 22 -8.73 12.11 12.68
N PRO A 23 -9.57 11.59 11.78
CA PRO A 23 -10.31 12.43 10.85
C PRO A 23 -11.35 13.30 11.57
N THR A 24 -11.74 14.40 10.93
CA THR A 24 -12.83 15.27 11.40
C THR A 24 -14.10 15.03 10.58
N ASP A 25 -15.27 15.41 11.09
CA ASP A 25 -16.56 15.23 10.38
C ASP A 25 -16.59 15.88 8.99
N LYS A 26 -15.73 16.87 8.74
CA LYS A 26 -15.56 17.50 7.41
C LYS A 26 -14.97 16.55 6.35
N TRP A 27 -14.61 15.34 6.73
CA TRP A 27 -13.91 14.35 5.90
C TRP A 27 -14.76 13.11 5.56
N ALA A 28 -16.02 13.04 6.01
CA ALA A 28 -16.89 11.92 5.68
C ALA A 28 -17.03 11.75 4.15
N GLY A 29 -16.35 10.74 3.59
CA GLY A 29 -16.50 10.29 2.19
C GLY A 29 -15.40 10.68 1.18
N GLY A 30 -14.18 11.07 1.59
CA GLY A 30 -13.11 11.47 0.64
C GLY A 30 -11.71 10.93 0.94
N SER A 31 -10.80 11.01 -0.05
CA SER A 31 -9.36 10.74 0.13
C SER A 31 -8.65 11.97 0.72
N MET A 32 -8.03 11.85 1.90
CA MET A 32 -7.21 12.93 2.46
C MET A 32 -5.73 12.64 2.23
N PRO A 33 -5.07 13.32 1.27
CA PRO A 33 -3.62 13.26 1.19
C PRO A 33 -3.03 13.93 2.44
N ILE A 34 -2.05 13.27 3.06
CA ILE A 34 -1.37 13.80 4.24
C ILE A 34 -0.01 14.34 3.79
N ASN A 35 0.19 15.65 3.95
CA ASN A 35 1.46 16.29 3.68
C ASN A 35 2.31 16.31 4.95
N PHE A 36 3.46 15.65 4.91
CA PHE A 36 4.45 15.68 5.97
C PHE A 36 5.58 16.62 5.58
N HIS A 37 5.84 17.58 6.45
CA HIS A 37 7.01 18.45 6.36
C HIS A 37 7.97 18.07 7.49
N TYR A 38 9.25 17.88 7.17
CA TYR A 38 10.26 17.52 8.16
C TYR A 38 11.57 18.27 7.91
N SER A 39 12.27 18.54 9.01
CA SER A 39 13.59 19.13 8.99
C SER A 39 14.54 18.43 9.96
N ILE A 40 15.80 18.33 9.55
CA ILE A 40 16.89 17.82 10.39
C ILE A 40 17.87 18.97 10.56
N ILE A 41 18.19 19.28 11.81
CA ILE A 41 19.07 20.39 12.18
C ILE A 41 20.24 19.79 12.95
N GLU A 42 21.45 20.07 12.48
CA GLU A 42 22.67 19.68 13.19
C GLU A 42 22.86 20.58 14.43
N LYS A 43 23.31 19.98 15.55
CA LYS A 43 23.48 20.72 16.80
C LYS A 43 24.52 21.84 16.63
N GLY A 44 24.09 23.08 16.86
CA GLY A 44 24.95 24.26 16.76
C GLY A 44 24.93 24.92 15.38
N ASN A 45 24.25 24.32 14.40
CA ASN A 45 23.98 24.95 13.12
C ASN A 45 22.54 25.51 13.12
N PRO A 46 22.34 26.82 12.88
CA PRO A 46 20.99 27.38 12.77
C PRO A 46 20.27 26.96 11.49
N GLU A 47 20.99 26.52 10.46
CA GLU A 47 20.41 26.10 9.19
C GLU A 47 20.12 24.59 9.17
N PRO A 48 18.95 24.15 8.65
CA PRO A 48 18.64 22.74 8.53
C PRO A 48 19.51 22.07 7.47
N VAL A 49 20.10 20.92 7.80
CA VAL A 49 20.84 20.08 6.85
C VAL A 49 19.89 19.32 5.91
N VAL A 50 18.65 19.08 6.36
CA VAL A 50 17.57 18.57 5.53
C VAL A 50 16.33 19.39 5.82
N ASN A 51 15.65 19.83 4.76
CA ASN A 51 14.35 20.47 4.82
C ASN A 51 13.55 19.96 3.62
N SER A 52 12.55 19.12 3.88
CA SER A 52 11.90 18.36 2.83
C SER A 52 10.44 18.06 3.20
N GLU A 53 9.70 17.60 2.22
CA GLU A 53 8.31 17.22 2.35
C GLU A 53 7.98 16.00 1.51
N PHE A 54 6.96 15.27 1.92
CA PHE A 54 6.34 14.24 1.10
C PHE A 54 4.84 14.19 1.37
N THR A 55 4.09 13.71 0.38
CA THR A 55 2.64 13.52 0.46
C THR A 55 2.32 12.04 0.43
N VAL A 56 1.58 11.57 1.43
CA VAL A 56 0.94 10.26 1.37
C VAL A 56 -0.43 10.47 0.73
N ALA A 57 -0.56 10.12 -0.56
CA ALA A 57 -1.84 10.05 -1.24
C ALA A 57 -2.45 8.66 -1.07
N TYR A 58 -3.80 8.57 -1.06
CA TYR A 58 -4.53 7.30 -0.98
C TYR A 58 -4.17 6.45 0.26
N CYS A 59 -4.18 7.06 1.45
CA CYS A 59 -3.97 6.35 2.69
C CYS A 59 -5.01 5.21 2.83
N THR A 60 -4.56 3.99 3.13
CA THR A 60 -5.48 2.92 3.50
C THR A 60 -6.04 3.20 4.88
N ILE A 61 -7.34 3.46 4.98
CA ILE A 61 -8.03 3.68 6.24
C ILE A 61 -8.49 2.32 6.74
N SER A 62 -7.96 1.87 7.87
CA SER A 62 -8.22 0.51 8.39
C SER A 62 -9.64 0.34 8.93
N ASN A 63 -10.30 1.43 9.34
CA ASN A 63 -11.67 1.45 9.86
C ASN A 63 -12.41 2.69 9.34
N GLU A 64 -13.03 2.58 8.17
CA GLU A 64 -14.03 3.56 7.72
C GLU A 64 -15.37 3.22 8.38
N TYR A 65 -15.73 3.95 9.44
CA TYR A 65 -17.08 3.88 10.00
C TYR A 65 -18.03 4.71 9.14
N TYR A 66 -18.78 4.06 8.27
CA TYR A 66 -19.93 4.66 7.62
C TYR A 66 -21.12 4.57 8.56
N GLU A 67 -21.77 5.70 8.88
CA GLU A 67 -23.11 5.69 9.46
C GLU A 67 -24.13 5.25 8.40
N GLY A 68 -24.11 3.96 8.08
CA GLY A 68 -25.15 3.26 7.34
C GLY A 68 -25.52 2.02 8.12
N GLU A 69 -26.74 1.50 7.93
CA GLU A 69 -27.12 0.23 8.54
C GLU A 69 -26.05 -0.81 8.20
N ILE A 70 -25.49 -1.45 9.23
CA ILE A 70 -24.67 -2.65 9.05
C ILE A 70 -25.56 -3.60 8.26
N PRO A 71 -25.20 -4.01 7.03
CA PRO A 71 -25.96 -5.05 6.35
C PRO A 71 -25.92 -6.24 7.31
N THR A 72 -27.08 -6.57 7.87
CA THR A 72 -27.22 -7.75 8.70
C THR A 72 -26.73 -8.88 7.82
N SER A 73 -25.60 -9.49 8.21
CA SER A 73 -25.06 -10.66 7.54
C SER A 73 -26.18 -11.68 7.51
N GLU A 74 -26.90 -11.79 6.40
CA GLU A 74 -27.85 -12.88 6.21
C GLU A 74 -27.05 -14.17 6.32
N GLU A 75 -27.41 -14.93 7.35
CA GLU A 75 -27.11 -16.33 7.61
C GLU A 75 -25.99 -16.95 6.77
N GLN A 76 -24.82 -17.03 7.38
CA GLN A 76 -23.77 -17.96 6.97
C GLN A 76 -24.38 -19.38 6.91
N PRO A 77 -24.41 -20.07 5.76
CA PRO A 77 -24.70 -21.49 5.77
C PRO A 77 -23.52 -22.20 6.44
N VAL A 78 -23.86 -23.04 7.41
CA VAL A 78 -22.93 -23.87 8.16
C VAL A 78 -22.10 -24.73 7.21
N SER A 79 -20.79 -24.74 7.49
CA SER A 79 -19.72 -25.58 6.97
C SER A 79 -20.14 -26.95 6.40
N GLU A 80 -19.84 -27.18 5.13
CA GLU A 80 -19.52 -28.52 4.61
C GLU A 80 -18.24 -28.46 3.77
N THR A 81 -17.14 -28.89 4.41
CA THR A 81 -15.99 -29.60 3.81
C THR A 81 -15.16 -28.88 2.72
N GLU A 82 -14.00 -28.34 3.12
CA GLU A 82 -12.77 -28.41 2.30
C GLU A 82 -12.35 -29.89 2.18
N PRO A 83 -11.92 -30.41 1.01
CA PRO A 83 -10.97 -29.72 0.14
C PRO A 83 -11.34 -29.78 -1.35
N SER A 84 -10.81 -28.83 -2.12
CA SER A 84 -10.22 -29.06 -3.46
C SER A 84 -10.42 -27.83 -4.33
N SER A 85 -9.29 -27.18 -4.61
CA SER A 85 -9.03 -26.27 -5.72
C SER A 85 -10.02 -26.40 -6.88
N THR A 86 -10.99 -25.50 -6.95
CA THR A 86 -11.68 -25.21 -8.21
C THR A 86 -11.08 -23.94 -8.75
N SER A 87 -10.05 -24.13 -9.57
CA SER A 87 -9.43 -23.11 -10.39
C SER A 87 -10.50 -22.26 -11.05
N ALA A 88 -10.47 -20.96 -10.78
CA ALA A 88 -11.15 -19.99 -11.63
C ALA A 88 -10.75 -20.29 -13.08
N SER A 89 -11.75 -20.48 -13.94
CA SER A 89 -11.57 -20.75 -15.37
C SER A 89 -10.92 -19.54 -16.03
N ALA A 90 -9.59 -19.46 -15.96
CA ALA A 90 -8.80 -18.62 -16.84
C ALA A 90 -9.03 -19.10 -18.28
N PRO A 91 -9.08 -18.20 -19.27
CA PRO A 91 -9.27 -18.60 -20.66
C PRO A 91 -8.20 -19.63 -21.04
N ALA A 92 -8.66 -20.80 -21.49
CA ALA A 92 -7.82 -21.93 -21.85
C ALA A 92 -7.12 -21.69 -23.20
N PHE A 93 -6.25 -20.69 -23.26
CA PHE A 93 -5.31 -20.49 -24.35
C PHE A 93 -4.02 -19.86 -23.79
N THR A 94 -2.80 -20.35 -23.98
CA THR A 94 -2.28 -21.63 -24.48
C THR A 94 -0.77 -21.58 -24.18
N LEU A 95 -0.34 -21.99 -22.98
CA LEU A 95 1.10 -22.07 -22.67
C LEU A 95 1.82 -22.97 -23.69
N VAL A 96 1.17 -24.07 -24.08
CA VAL A 96 1.68 -24.99 -25.10
C VAL A 96 1.81 -24.33 -26.47
N ALA A 97 0.86 -23.48 -26.89
CA ALA A 97 1.00 -22.76 -28.15
C ALA A 97 2.09 -21.69 -28.08
N ALA A 98 2.23 -21.00 -26.95
CA ALA A 98 3.31 -20.03 -26.74
C ALA A 98 4.69 -20.70 -26.82
N ILE A 99 4.87 -21.86 -26.16
CA ILE A 99 6.11 -22.64 -26.24
C ILE A 99 6.35 -23.15 -27.66
N SER A 100 5.31 -23.65 -28.34
CA SER A 100 5.43 -24.16 -29.72
C SER A 100 5.84 -23.06 -30.71
N ALA A 101 5.28 -21.87 -30.58
CA ALA A 101 5.67 -20.71 -31.39
C ALA A 101 7.14 -20.33 -31.15
N LEU A 102 7.58 -20.34 -29.88
CA LEU A 102 8.97 -20.03 -29.52
C LEU A 102 9.94 -21.04 -30.15
N VAL A 103 9.66 -22.34 -30.03
CA VAL A 103 10.50 -23.40 -30.60
C VAL A 103 10.62 -23.26 -32.11
N LEU A 104 9.53 -22.98 -32.83
CA LEU A 104 9.56 -22.78 -34.28
C LEU A 104 10.43 -21.59 -34.70
N VAL A 105 10.38 -20.50 -33.94
CA VAL A 105 11.22 -19.32 -34.19
C VAL A 105 12.69 -19.67 -33.99
N PHE A 106 13.06 -20.30 -32.87
CA PHE A 106 14.44 -20.69 -32.61
C PHE A 106 14.96 -21.72 -33.63
N PHE A 107 14.13 -22.68 -34.05
CA PHE A 107 14.53 -23.66 -35.06
C PHE A 107 14.79 -23.01 -36.42
N ARG A 108 14.00 -21.99 -36.79
CA ARG A 108 14.20 -21.23 -38.02
C ARG A 108 15.49 -20.41 -38.00
N PHE A 109 15.84 -19.83 -36.84
CA PHE A 109 17.11 -19.11 -36.69
C PHE A 109 18.33 -20.04 -36.61
N SER A 110 18.18 -21.29 -36.15
CA SER A 110 19.28 -22.26 -36.09
C SER A 110 19.64 -22.93 -37.43
N ARG A 111 18.81 -22.75 -38.47
CA ARG A 111 19.01 -23.35 -39.81
C ARG A 111 19.53 -22.36 -40.86
N HIS A 112 19.98 -21.18 -40.44
CA HIS A 112 20.63 -20.18 -41.30
C HIS A 112 22.12 -20.06 -40.99
#